data_AF-A0A8J4DPU1-F1
#
_entry.id   AF-A0A8J4DPU1-F1
#
_cell.length_a   1.000
_cell.length_b   1.000
_cell.length_c   1.000
_cell.angle_alpha   90.00
_cell.angle_beta   90.00
_cell.angle_gamma   90.00
#
_symmetry.space_group_name_H-M   'P 1'
#
loop_
_entity.id
_entity.type
_entity.pdbx_description
1 polymer ?
#
loop_
_entity_poly.entity_id
_entity_poly.type
_entity_poly.pdbx_seq_one_letter_code
_entity_poly.pdbx_strand_id
1 'polypeptide(L)'
;MRGLMGRLLASLREGVAGAWQYLVVRVLTGALAATLAIAVPLIVTRHGDDPVPTAGRETAAASPSPSEAAASSSGPPPVEVPVSSDEPTDLPTVPVGTEPATSAPRTTKAAPSPTAGGALYKLLYVDAQGRAARLNPCASVSYRINPANAPSRAEEDIAEAVRRVSVATGIPFTYAGESTAAPVKNRGTDPTLLFAFASAPQTDLLDGWSGVDVKWTQTANGPVIVGGTIVLDAAKLNAMAPGFVSGVSRGALLMHELGHVAGLADSTRADDVMYGRVTESKEEPIYSTVDRAGLKALGKSAGCLAG
;
A
#
# COMPACT_ATOMS: atom_id res chain seq x y z
N MET A 1 -36.54 50.23 -47.73
CA MET A 1 -35.48 50.32 -48.77
C MET A 1 -34.51 51.42 -48.34
N ARG A 2 -33.20 51.27 -48.17
CA ARG A 2 -32.25 50.13 -48.19
C ARG A 2 -31.21 50.45 -47.08
N GLY A 3 -30.48 49.54 -46.46
CA GLY A 3 -30.31 48.10 -46.69
C GLY A 3 -28.83 47.72 -46.52
N LEU A 4 -28.55 46.75 -45.64
CA LEU A 4 -27.29 45.99 -45.51
C LEU A 4 -25.96 46.77 -45.55
N MET A 5 -25.46 47.21 -44.38
CA MET A 5 -24.02 47.16 -44.04
C MET A 5 -23.80 47.34 -42.52
N GLY A 6 -24.48 46.51 -41.73
CA GLY A 6 -24.51 46.62 -40.26
C GLY A 6 -24.82 45.30 -39.56
N ARG A 7 -24.06 44.25 -39.87
CA ARG A 7 -23.98 42.94 -39.18
C ARG A 7 -22.85 42.11 -39.82
N LEU A 8 -22.05 41.44 -38.97
CA LEU A 8 -20.76 40.77 -39.30
C LEU A 8 -19.69 41.79 -39.80
N LEU A 9 -18.51 41.94 -39.21
CA LEU A 9 -17.71 41.05 -38.37
C LEU A 9 -17.23 41.76 -37.09
N ALA A 10 -18.05 41.76 -36.03
CA ALA A 10 -17.66 42.17 -34.69
C ALA A 10 -17.86 40.98 -33.73
N SER A 11 -16.86 40.12 -33.64
CA SER A 11 -16.73 39.05 -32.65
C SER A 11 -15.25 38.72 -32.46
N LEU A 12 -14.88 38.22 -31.28
CA LEU A 12 -13.50 37.91 -30.84
C LEU A 12 -12.63 39.14 -30.52
N ARG A 13 -13.12 39.95 -29.56
CA ARG A 13 -12.24 40.59 -28.56
C ARG A 13 -11.91 39.57 -27.47
N GLU A 14 -10.67 39.62 -26.99
CA GLU A 14 -10.21 39.22 -25.63
C GLU A 14 -10.34 37.74 -25.21
N GLY A 15 -9.19 37.07 -25.01
CA GLY A 15 -9.16 35.67 -24.56
C GLY A 15 -7.76 35.10 -24.26
N VAL A 16 -7.21 35.44 -23.09
CA VAL A 16 -6.17 34.69 -22.33
C VAL A 16 -4.76 34.58 -22.93
N ALA A 17 -3.81 35.22 -22.25
CA ALA A 17 -2.37 34.98 -22.40
C ALA A 17 -1.91 33.80 -21.51
N GLY A 18 -0.76 33.19 -21.84
CA GLY A 18 0.04 32.44 -20.85
C GLY A 18 0.22 30.93 -21.04
N ALA A 19 0.34 30.42 -22.27
CA ALA A 19 0.82 29.05 -22.52
C ALA A 19 2.35 29.05 -22.76
N TRP A 20 3.15 28.92 -21.70
CA TRP A 20 4.61 28.76 -21.81
C TRP A 20 4.98 27.30 -22.09
N GLN A 21 5.03 26.93 -23.38
CA GLN A 21 5.72 25.73 -23.82
C GLN A 21 7.24 25.96 -23.78
N TYR A 22 7.98 25.15 -23.04
CA TYR A 22 9.44 25.18 -23.11
C TYR A 22 9.97 24.33 -24.27
N LEU A 23 10.92 24.93 -24.98
CA LEU A 23 11.36 24.58 -26.31
C LEU A 23 12.28 23.35 -26.33
N VAL A 24 12.11 22.49 -27.35
CA VAL A 24 13.06 21.44 -27.71
C VAL A 24 14.38 22.06 -28.18
N VAL A 25 15.50 21.71 -27.55
CA VAL A 25 16.85 21.95 -28.10
C VAL A 25 17.59 20.62 -28.19
N ARG A 26 17.51 19.98 -29.36
CA ARG A 26 18.50 18.98 -29.80
C ARG A 26 19.56 19.71 -30.62
N VAL A 27 20.82 19.66 -30.19
CA VAL A 27 21.97 20.00 -31.04
C VAL A 27 22.80 18.74 -31.23
N LEU A 28 22.92 18.31 -32.49
CA LEU A 28 23.79 17.23 -32.92
C LEU A 28 25.21 17.76 -33.07
N THR A 29 26.21 17.11 -32.47
CA THR A 29 27.62 17.33 -32.83
C THR A 29 28.40 16.01 -32.86
N GLY A 30 28.94 15.71 -34.04
CA GLY A 30 30.24 15.06 -34.25
C GLY A 30 30.54 13.72 -33.60
N ALA A 31 30.36 12.63 -34.37
CA ALA A 31 31.15 11.42 -34.17
C ALA A 31 32.43 11.50 -35.02
N LEU A 32 33.62 11.31 -34.41
CA LEU A 32 34.75 10.60 -35.02
C LEU A 32 35.94 10.39 -34.05
N ALA A 33 36.33 9.11 -33.92
CA ALA A 33 37.66 8.56 -33.64
C ALA A 33 38.57 9.15 -32.54
N ALA A 34 38.86 8.33 -31.52
CA ALA A 34 40.22 7.82 -31.28
C ALA A 34 40.20 6.61 -30.32
N THR A 35 40.44 5.40 -30.84
CA THR A 35 40.70 4.20 -30.04
C THR A 35 42.14 4.20 -29.55
N LEU A 36 42.37 4.40 -28.25
CA LEU A 36 43.69 4.18 -27.64
C LEU A 36 43.74 2.80 -26.96
N ALA A 37 44.19 1.79 -27.69
CA ALA A 37 44.46 0.47 -27.13
C ALA A 37 45.79 0.51 -26.35
N ILE A 38 45.72 0.60 -25.03
CA ILE A 38 46.89 0.40 -24.16
C ILE A 38 47.08 -1.10 -23.96
N ALA A 39 48.08 -1.66 -24.63
CA ALA A 39 48.51 -3.04 -24.40
C ALA A 39 49.23 -3.15 -23.05
N VAL A 40 48.62 -3.87 -22.10
CA VAL A 40 49.28 -4.27 -20.85
C VAL A 40 50.06 -5.56 -21.11
N PRO A 41 51.38 -5.61 -20.88
CA PRO A 41 52.16 -6.82 -21.12
C PRO A 41 51.81 -7.93 -20.12
N LEU A 42 51.61 -9.15 -20.63
CA LEU A 42 51.50 -10.37 -19.84
C LEU A 42 52.84 -10.62 -19.11
N ILE A 43 52.87 -10.50 -17.78
CA ILE A 43 53.96 -11.04 -16.97
C ILE A 43 53.60 -12.48 -16.62
N VAL A 44 54.06 -13.42 -17.44
CA VAL A 44 54.04 -14.85 -17.12
C VAL A 44 55.16 -15.15 -16.14
N THR A 45 54.81 -15.55 -14.92
CA THR A 45 55.74 -16.24 -14.02
C THR A 45 55.28 -17.70 -13.87
N ARG A 46 56.17 -18.63 -14.25
CA ARG A 46 56.06 -20.08 -13.98
C ARG A 46 57.07 -20.43 -12.89
N HIS A 47 56.63 -21.11 -11.83
CA HIS A 47 57.18 -22.39 -11.32
C HIS A 47 56.69 -22.72 -9.89
N GLY A 48 56.71 -24.01 -9.53
CA GLY A 48 56.09 -24.57 -8.31
C GLY A 48 54.68 -25.06 -8.63
N ASP A 49 54.42 -26.31 -9.04
CA ASP A 49 55.06 -27.59 -8.71
C ASP A 49 55.04 -27.88 -7.20
N ASP A 50 53.95 -28.50 -6.70
CA ASP A 50 53.96 -29.70 -5.84
C ASP A 50 52.52 -30.16 -5.42
N PRO A 51 52.30 -31.40 -4.90
CA PRO A 51 51.26 -32.28 -5.47
C PRO A 51 49.96 -32.49 -4.68
N VAL A 52 49.03 -33.16 -5.38
CA VAL A 52 47.74 -33.72 -4.95
C VAL A 52 47.90 -35.02 -4.13
N PRO A 53 47.02 -35.25 -3.15
CA PRO A 53 46.33 -36.54 -3.01
C PRO A 53 44.78 -36.32 -3.06
N THR A 54 43.98 -36.95 -3.92
CA THR A 54 43.52 -38.36 -3.92
C THR A 54 43.18 -38.92 -2.53
N ALA A 55 42.08 -39.64 -2.30
CA ALA A 55 40.83 -39.79 -3.05
C ALA A 55 39.76 -40.30 -2.06
N GLY A 56 38.48 -39.99 -2.28
CA GLY A 56 37.35 -40.51 -1.51
C GLY A 56 36.08 -40.46 -2.33
N ARG A 57 35.62 -41.62 -2.82
CA ARG A 57 34.59 -41.80 -3.86
C ARG A 57 33.58 -42.86 -3.41
N GLU A 58 32.33 -42.77 -3.91
CA GLU A 58 31.25 -43.81 -3.86
C GLU A 58 30.65 -44.15 -2.47
N THR A 59 29.35 -44.47 -2.25
CA THR A 59 28.06 -44.42 -3.01
C THR A 59 26.98 -43.79 -2.07
N ALA A 60 25.70 -43.53 -2.37
CA ALA A 60 24.73 -43.82 -3.45
C ALA A 60 23.79 -42.58 -3.60
N ALA A 61 22.84 -42.37 -4.53
CA ALA A 61 21.97 -43.19 -5.39
C ALA A 61 20.76 -43.88 -4.71
N ALA A 62 19.64 -43.15 -4.51
CA ALA A 62 18.27 -43.69 -4.58
C ALA A 62 17.19 -42.57 -4.58
N SER A 63 16.60 -42.27 -5.74
CA SER A 63 15.23 -41.72 -5.82
C SER A 63 14.26 -42.87 -6.09
N PRO A 64 13.03 -42.78 -5.58
CA PRO A 64 11.90 -43.12 -6.45
C PRO A 64 10.79 -42.06 -6.41
N SER A 65 10.06 -42.00 -7.52
CA SER A 65 8.82 -41.26 -7.77
C SER A 65 8.07 -42.04 -8.86
N PRO A 66 6.75 -41.89 -9.06
CA PRO A 66 5.67 -41.46 -8.16
C PRO A 66 4.67 -42.60 -7.90
N SER A 67 3.59 -42.36 -7.15
CA SER A 67 2.35 -43.14 -7.29
C SER A 67 1.12 -42.31 -6.91
N GLU A 68 0.07 -42.43 -7.70
CA GLU A 68 -1.20 -41.73 -7.55
C GLU A 68 -2.03 -42.26 -6.37
N ALA A 69 -2.75 -41.36 -5.71
CA ALA A 69 -3.99 -41.71 -5.02
C ALA A 69 -5.02 -40.62 -5.31
N ALA A 70 -6.14 -41.01 -5.93
CA ALA A 70 -7.14 -40.09 -6.43
C ALA A 70 -8.04 -39.52 -5.34
N ALA A 71 -8.80 -38.48 -5.70
CA ALA A 71 -9.75 -37.80 -4.83
C ALA A 71 -10.88 -38.71 -4.32
N SER A 72 -11.41 -38.38 -3.14
CA SER A 72 -12.83 -38.56 -2.85
C SER A 72 -13.32 -37.38 -2.03
N SER A 73 -14.08 -36.48 -2.65
CA SER A 73 -14.82 -35.45 -1.95
C SER A 73 -16.04 -36.06 -1.27
N SER A 74 -16.46 -35.48 -0.15
CA SER A 74 -17.73 -35.80 0.50
C SER A 74 -18.30 -34.52 1.08
N GLY A 75 -18.99 -33.77 0.21
CA GLY A 75 -19.75 -32.60 0.64
C GLY A 75 -21.03 -33.03 1.37
N PRO A 76 -21.50 -32.27 2.38
CA PRO A 76 -22.80 -32.51 2.99
C PRO A 76 -23.95 -32.19 2.00
N PRO A 77 -25.12 -32.84 2.15
CA PRO A 77 -26.27 -32.63 1.26
C PRO A 77 -26.90 -31.23 1.44
N PRO A 78 -27.65 -30.74 0.43
CA PRO A 78 -28.38 -29.48 0.55
C PRO A 78 -29.52 -29.61 1.57
N VAL A 79 -29.69 -28.57 2.40
CA VAL A 79 -30.85 -28.44 3.29
C VAL A 79 -31.98 -27.77 2.50
N GLU A 80 -33.03 -28.52 2.22
CA GLU A 80 -34.28 -27.96 1.68
C GLU A 80 -34.96 -27.11 2.75
N VAL A 81 -35.31 -25.86 2.40
CA VAL A 81 -36.08 -24.96 3.28
C VAL A 81 -37.50 -24.90 2.72
N PRO A 82 -38.55 -25.29 3.47
CA PRO A 82 -39.91 -25.27 2.97
C PRO A 82 -40.43 -23.84 2.82
N VAL A 83 -41.03 -23.57 1.66
CA VAL A 83 -41.82 -22.36 1.42
C VAL A 83 -43.14 -22.49 2.19
N SER A 84 -43.42 -21.57 3.10
CA SER A 84 -44.74 -21.41 3.70
C SER A 84 -45.30 -20.05 3.30
N SER A 85 -46.36 -20.07 2.49
CA SER A 85 -47.15 -18.89 2.15
C SER A 85 -48.29 -18.77 3.15
N ASP A 86 -48.38 -17.65 3.87
CA ASP A 86 -49.60 -17.24 4.57
C ASP A 86 -49.66 -15.70 4.65
N GLU A 87 -50.71 -15.14 4.05
CA GLU A 87 -51.16 -13.75 4.23
C GLU A 87 -52.63 -13.84 4.67
N PRO A 88 -53.02 -13.12 5.74
CA PRO A 88 -54.22 -12.30 5.60
C PRO A 88 -54.19 -10.93 6.34
N THR A 89 -54.34 -9.86 5.56
CA THR A 89 -55.28 -8.72 5.76
C THR A 89 -55.41 -7.98 7.12
N ASP A 90 -55.06 -6.68 7.06
CA ASP A 90 -55.95 -5.50 7.28
C ASP A 90 -55.89 -4.67 8.59
N LEU A 91 -56.22 -3.36 8.42
CA LEU A 91 -56.49 -2.26 9.38
C LEU A 91 -55.30 -1.53 10.05
N PRO A 92 -55.40 -0.22 10.36
CA PRO A 92 -56.16 0.86 9.69
C PRO A 92 -55.36 2.19 9.50
N THR A 93 -55.92 3.15 8.75
CA THR A 93 -55.31 4.45 8.38
C THR A 93 -55.74 5.63 9.27
N VAL A 94 -54.82 6.30 9.99
CA VAL A 94 -54.75 7.78 10.26
C VAL A 94 -53.54 8.12 11.18
N PRO A 95 -53.05 9.38 11.27
CA PRO A 95 -53.11 10.50 10.32
C PRO A 95 -51.71 11.10 10.01
N VAL A 96 -51.66 12.05 9.05
CA VAL A 96 -50.45 12.84 8.75
C VAL A 96 -50.10 13.79 9.91
N GLY A 97 -48.84 13.72 10.37
CA GLY A 97 -48.24 14.65 11.34
C GLY A 97 -47.00 15.34 10.76
N THR A 98 -46.79 16.60 11.13
CA THR A 98 -45.93 17.58 10.44
C THR A 98 -44.46 17.56 10.93
N GLU A 99 -43.50 17.38 9.99
CA GLU A 99 -42.10 17.92 9.96
C GLU A 99 -41.14 17.73 11.19
N PRO A 100 -39.80 17.87 11.04
CA PRO A 100 -38.91 17.46 9.94
C PRO A 100 -37.63 16.72 10.44
N ALA A 101 -36.74 16.37 9.48
CA ALA A 101 -35.30 16.10 9.67
C ALA A 101 -34.86 14.91 10.55
N THR A 102 -34.87 13.69 9.97
CA THR A 102 -33.97 12.60 10.41
C THR A 102 -32.65 12.67 9.65
N SER A 103 -31.54 12.66 10.39
CA SER A 103 -30.19 12.77 9.82
C SER A 103 -29.80 11.51 9.04
N ALA A 104 -29.36 11.69 7.79
CA ALA A 104 -28.70 10.64 7.01
C ALA A 104 -27.42 10.14 7.70
N PRO A 105 -27.02 8.87 7.51
CA PRO A 105 -25.73 8.36 7.98
C PRO A 105 -24.61 9.15 7.32
N ARG A 106 -23.95 10.03 8.08
CA ARG A 106 -22.99 10.97 7.52
C ARG A 106 -21.66 10.26 7.29
N THR A 107 -21.40 9.84 6.06
CA THR A 107 -20.05 9.45 5.59
C THR A 107 -19.14 10.68 5.55
N THR A 108 -18.73 11.17 6.72
CA THR A 108 -17.72 12.24 6.79
C THR A 108 -16.35 11.67 6.51
N LYS A 109 -15.76 12.15 5.40
CA LYS A 109 -14.30 12.30 5.28
C LYS A 109 -13.81 13.19 6.43
N ALA A 110 -13.53 12.59 7.58
CA ALA A 110 -12.99 13.27 8.75
C ALA A 110 -11.45 13.22 8.68
N ALA A 111 -10.87 14.12 7.87
CA ALA A 111 -9.46 14.47 8.05
C ALA A 111 -9.35 15.29 9.35
N PRO A 112 -8.56 14.88 10.35
CA PRO A 112 -8.33 15.72 11.52
C PRO A 112 -7.52 16.95 11.12
N SER A 113 -7.99 18.14 11.48
CA SER A 113 -7.12 19.33 11.53
C SER A 113 -5.98 19.08 12.52
N PRO A 114 -4.76 19.59 12.25
CA PRO A 114 -3.59 19.30 13.08
C PRO A 114 -3.78 19.83 14.50
N THR A 115 -3.61 18.97 15.50
CA THR A 115 -3.55 19.39 16.90
C THR A 115 -2.35 20.32 17.09
N ALA A 116 -2.60 21.49 17.68
CA ALA A 116 -1.57 22.48 17.95
C ALA A 116 -0.52 21.93 18.93
N GLY A 117 0.77 22.08 18.61
CA GLY A 117 1.85 21.66 19.50
C GLY A 117 3.06 20.98 18.85
N GLY A 118 3.49 21.40 17.65
CA GLY A 118 4.84 21.10 17.15
C GLY A 118 5.26 19.63 17.09
N ALA A 119 4.32 18.69 16.96
CA ALA A 119 4.65 17.29 16.76
C ALA A 119 5.46 17.13 15.47
N LEU A 120 6.61 16.46 15.57
CA LEU A 120 7.51 16.27 14.42
C LEU A 120 6.82 15.48 13.29
N TYR A 121 5.98 14.51 13.68
CA TYR A 121 5.19 13.63 12.82
C TYR A 121 3.69 13.98 12.90
N LYS A 122 2.89 13.48 11.96
CA LYS A 122 1.42 13.65 11.95
C LYS A 122 0.70 12.33 12.22
N LEU A 123 -0.54 12.45 12.69
CA LEU A 123 -1.40 11.33 13.09
C LEU A 123 -2.59 11.20 12.13
N LEU A 124 -2.95 9.97 11.76
CA LEU A 124 -4.03 9.67 10.82
C LEU A 124 -5.41 10.03 11.38
N TYR A 125 -5.62 9.74 12.67
CA TYR A 125 -6.82 10.11 13.41
C TYR A 125 -6.47 10.44 14.86
N VAL A 126 -7.14 11.46 15.40
CA VAL A 126 -7.05 11.88 16.80
C VAL A 126 -8.47 12.19 17.28
N ASP A 127 -8.88 11.64 18.43
CA ASP A 127 -10.19 11.92 19.02
C ASP A 127 -10.25 13.28 19.73
N ALA A 128 -11.44 13.65 20.22
CA ALA A 128 -11.66 14.92 20.91
C ALA A 128 -10.89 15.07 22.24
N GLN A 129 -10.29 13.98 22.76
CA GLN A 129 -9.44 13.97 23.95
C GLN A 129 -7.94 13.96 23.60
N GLY A 130 -7.57 14.08 22.33
CA GLY A 130 -6.17 14.08 21.89
C GLY A 130 -5.57 12.68 21.74
N ARG A 131 -6.37 11.61 21.77
CA ARG A 131 -5.88 10.22 21.67
C ARG A 131 -5.81 9.78 20.22
N ALA A 132 -4.65 9.30 19.81
CA ALA A 132 -4.39 8.83 18.44
C ALA A 132 -5.01 7.45 18.17
N ALA A 133 -5.55 7.24 16.96
CA ALA A 133 -5.88 5.89 16.49
C ALA A 133 -4.59 5.09 16.29
N ARG A 134 -4.49 3.93 16.94
CA ARG A 134 -3.31 3.06 16.86
C ARG A 134 -3.69 1.58 16.97
N LEU A 135 -2.84 0.71 16.45
CA LEU A 135 -2.93 -0.74 16.65
C LEU A 135 -2.71 -1.09 18.13
N ASN A 136 -3.34 -2.15 18.62
CA ASN A 136 -3.03 -2.68 19.96
C ASN A 136 -1.65 -3.35 19.96
N PRO A 137 -0.62 -2.82 20.65
CA PRO A 137 0.73 -3.36 20.56
C PRO A 137 0.95 -4.66 21.34
N CYS A 138 -0.08 -5.12 22.08
CA CYS A 138 -0.02 -6.32 22.91
C CYS A 138 -0.71 -7.55 22.28
N ALA A 139 -1.24 -7.40 21.06
CA ALA A 139 -1.71 -8.50 20.22
C ALA A 139 -0.87 -8.54 18.94
N SER A 140 -0.71 -9.73 18.33
CA SER A 140 -0.08 -9.82 17.01
C SER A 140 -1.06 -9.41 15.93
N VAL A 141 -0.59 -8.58 15.00
CA VAL A 141 -1.38 -8.19 13.82
C VAL A 141 -1.23 -9.25 12.75
N SER A 142 -2.28 -10.05 12.58
CA SER A 142 -2.38 -11.03 11.50
C SER A 142 -2.49 -10.32 10.14
N TYR A 143 -1.67 -10.72 9.17
CA TYR A 143 -1.77 -10.22 7.80
C TYR A 143 -1.82 -11.35 6.77
N ARG A 144 -2.58 -11.13 5.70
CA ARG A 144 -2.61 -12.00 4.52
C ARG A 144 -2.27 -11.22 3.26
N ILE A 145 -1.81 -11.93 2.24
CA ILE A 145 -1.50 -11.37 0.92
C ILE A 145 -2.49 -11.94 -0.09
N ASN A 146 -3.12 -11.09 -0.89
CA ASN A 146 -3.77 -11.52 -2.12
C ASN A 146 -2.74 -11.46 -3.26
N PRO A 147 -2.26 -12.60 -3.79
CA PRO A 147 -1.19 -12.65 -4.78
C PRO A 147 -1.67 -12.30 -6.20
N ALA A 148 -2.97 -12.08 -6.42
CA ALA A 148 -3.48 -11.71 -7.73
C ALA A 148 -2.79 -10.42 -8.22
N ASN A 149 -2.24 -10.45 -9.43
CA ASN A 149 -1.44 -9.37 -10.04
C ASN A 149 -0.14 -9.00 -9.28
N ALA A 150 0.31 -9.79 -8.32
CA ALA A 150 1.57 -9.53 -7.61
C ALA A 150 2.77 -9.54 -8.59
N PRO A 151 3.68 -8.56 -8.52
CA PRO A 151 4.95 -8.64 -9.25
C PRO A 151 5.85 -9.71 -8.63
N SER A 152 6.91 -10.09 -9.34
CA SER A 152 7.94 -10.98 -8.78
C SER A 152 8.55 -10.39 -7.51
N ARG A 153 8.79 -11.24 -6.51
CA ARG A 153 9.36 -10.92 -5.20
C ARG A 153 8.49 -10.07 -4.25
N ALA A 154 7.19 -9.96 -4.53
CA ALA A 154 6.30 -9.11 -3.75
C ALA A 154 6.08 -9.56 -2.29
N GLU A 155 6.11 -10.87 -2.02
CA GLU A 155 5.98 -11.40 -0.66
C GLU A 155 7.22 -11.10 0.18
N GLU A 156 8.42 -11.22 -0.39
CA GLU A 156 9.67 -10.84 0.29
C GLU A 156 9.73 -9.33 0.58
N ASP A 157 9.30 -8.51 -0.38
CA ASP A 157 9.21 -7.06 -0.22
C ASP A 157 8.22 -6.69 0.92
N ILE A 158 7.06 -7.35 0.98
CA ILE A 158 6.08 -7.18 2.07
C ILE A 158 6.66 -7.65 3.41
N ALA A 159 7.27 -8.84 3.47
CA ALA A 159 7.78 -9.42 4.71
C ALA A 159 8.86 -8.53 5.35
N GLU A 160 9.77 -7.97 4.54
CA GLU A 160 10.79 -7.05 5.03
C GLU A 160 10.20 -5.68 5.44
N ALA A 161 9.19 -5.15 4.73
CA ALA A 161 8.50 -3.92 5.15
C ALA A 161 7.76 -4.11 6.47
N VAL A 162 7.06 -5.24 6.63
CA VAL A 162 6.40 -5.66 7.87
C VAL A 162 7.42 -5.81 9.00
N ARG A 163 8.59 -6.40 8.75
CA ARG A 163 9.68 -6.47 9.74
C ARG A 163 10.16 -5.07 10.14
N ARG A 164 10.32 -4.12 9.20
CA ARG A 164 10.75 -2.74 9.50
C ARG A 164 9.73 -1.99 10.35
N VAL A 165 8.44 -2.04 10.04
CA VAL A 165 7.41 -1.39 10.88
C VAL A 165 7.23 -2.10 12.23
N SER A 166 7.38 -3.43 12.28
CA SER A 166 7.37 -4.20 13.52
C SER A 166 8.50 -3.77 14.46
N VAL A 167 9.72 -3.56 13.95
CA VAL A 167 10.85 -3.02 14.73
C VAL A 167 10.59 -1.58 15.19
N ALA A 168 10.08 -0.71 14.31
CA ALA A 168 9.86 0.71 14.62
C ALA A 168 8.74 0.95 15.64
N THR A 169 7.71 0.09 15.64
CA THR A 169 6.56 0.17 16.57
C THR A 169 6.72 -0.73 17.80
N GLY A 170 7.51 -1.81 17.70
CA GLY A 170 7.57 -2.88 18.69
C GLY A 170 6.33 -3.80 18.70
N ILE A 171 5.48 -3.73 17.68
CA ILE A 171 4.27 -4.55 17.53
C ILE A 171 4.62 -5.83 16.75
N PRO A 172 4.24 -7.02 17.23
CA PRO A 172 4.40 -8.25 16.45
C PRO A 172 3.39 -8.31 15.29
N PHE A 173 3.84 -8.81 14.15
CA PHE A 173 3.01 -9.11 12.99
C PHE A 173 3.19 -10.59 12.64
N THR A 174 2.13 -11.23 12.17
CA THR A 174 2.14 -12.66 11.81
C THR A 174 1.56 -12.84 10.41
N TYR A 175 2.33 -13.45 9.52
CA TYR A 175 1.82 -13.88 8.22
C TYR A 175 0.85 -15.05 8.41
N ALA A 176 -0.36 -14.90 7.90
CA ALA A 176 -1.44 -15.89 7.96
C ALA A 176 -1.72 -16.55 6.59
N GLY A 177 -0.74 -16.50 5.69
CA GLY A 177 -0.82 -17.07 4.34
C GLY A 177 -1.56 -16.17 3.34
N GLU A 178 -1.92 -16.76 2.21
CA GLU A 178 -2.63 -16.06 1.14
C GLU A 178 -4.11 -15.78 1.49
N SER A 179 -4.73 -14.94 0.67
CA SER A 179 -6.16 -14.58 0.71
C SER A 179 -6.71 -14.32 -0.68
N THR A 180 -7.96 -14.69 -0.92
CA THR A 180 -8.72 -14.30 -2.13
C THR A 180 -9.56 -13.04 -1.91
N ALA A 181 -9.49 -12.41 -0.74
CA ALA A 181 -10.28 -11.23 -0.39
C ALA A 181 -10.02 -10.06 -1.35
N ALA A 182 -11.09 -9.42 -1.83
CA ALA A 182 -10.99 -8.28 -2.73
C ALA A 182 -10.48 -7.02 -1.98
N PRO A 183 -9.57 -6.24 -2.59
CA PRO A 183 -9.11 -4.98 -2.03
C PRO A 183 -10.13 -3.86 -2.30
N VAL A 184 -11.19 -3.81 -1.51
CA VAL A 184 -12.21 -2.75 -1.60
C VAL A 184 -12.29 -1.96 -0.30
N LYS A 185 -12.72 -0.70 -0.39
CA LYS A 185 -13.07 0.11 0.79
C LYS A 185 -14.09 -0.63 1.63
N ASN A 186 -14.01 -0.42 2.94
CA ASN A 186 -14.98 -0.92 3.90
C ASN A 186 -15.03 -2.45 4.07
N ARG A 187 -14.06 -3.24 3.57
CA ARG A 187 -13.94 -4.70 3.83
C ARG A 187 -14.17 -5.09 5.31
N GLY A 188 -14.65 -6.29 5.59
CA GLY A 188 -14.57 -6.88 6.93
C GLY A 188 -13.14 -6.90 7.51
N THR A 189 -13.03 -7.06 8.83
CA THR A 189 -11.75 -7.15 9.57
C THR A 189 -11.10 -8.53 9.54
N ASP A 190 -11.59 -9.44 8.69
CA ASP A 190 -10.90 -10.67 8.31
C ASP A 190 -10.55 -10.63 6.80
N PRO A 191 -9.27 -10.77 6.42
CA PRO A 191 -8.10 -10.71 7.29
C PRO A 191 -7.96 -9.33 7.96
N THR A 192 -7.28 -9.29 9.11
CA THR A 192 -7.04 -8.06 9.88
C THR A 192 -6.28 -7.05 9.04
N LEU A 193 -5.12 -7.42 8.49
CA LEU A 193 -4.43 -6.66 7.46
C LEU A 193 -4.42 -7.45 6.14
N LEU A 194 -4.84 -6.80 5.06
CA LEU A 194 -4.74 -7.33 3.69
C LEU A 194 -3.70 -6.51 2.91
N PHE A 195 -2.73 -7.19 2.30
CA PHE A 195 -1.97 -6.66 1.17
C PHE A 195 -2.56 -7.22 -0.12
N ALA A 196 -2.67 -6.40 -1.17
CA ALA A 196 -3.17 -6.82 -2.46
C ALA A 196 -2.59 -5.99 -3.61
N PHE A 197 -2.65 -6.54 -4.82
CA PHE A 197 -2.19 -5.88 -6.03
C PHE A 197 -3.34 -5.79 -7.04
N ALA A 198 -3.56 -4.60 -7.58
CA ALA A 198 -4.72 -4.34 -8.42
C ALA A 198 -4.39 -3.35 -9.53
N SER A 199 -5.27 -3.31 -10.53
CA SER A 199 -5.44 -2.17 -11.43
C SER A 199 -6.65 -1.35 -11.02
N ALA A 200 -6.74 -0.09 -11.42
CA ALA A 200 -7.83 0.82 -11.04
C ALA A 200 -9.27 0.25 -11.23
N PRO A 201 -9.61 -0.57 -12.24
CA PRO A 201 -10.95 -1.16 -12.34
C PRO A 201 -11.26 -2.25 -11.30
N GLN A 202 -10.26 -2.80 -10.60
CA GLN A 202 -10.42 -3.91 -9.65
C GLN A 202 -10.62 -3.45 -8.20
N THR A 203 -10.55 -2.14 -7.93
CA THR A 203 -10.56 -1.57 -6.58
C THR A 203 -10.99 -0.11 -6.59
N ASP A 204 -11.71 0.31 -5.55
CA ASP A 204 -12.06 1.70 -5.31
C ASP A 204 -11.06 2.42 -4.38
N LEU A 205 -9.96 1.78 -3.99
CA LEU A 205 -8.95 2.30 -3.07
C LEU A 205 -7.79 3.05 -3.74
N LEU A 206 -7.40 2.67 -4.96
CA LEU A 206 -6.19 3.21 -5.60
C LEU A 206 -6.28 4.72 -5.88
N ASP A 207 -5.27 5.45 -5.43
CA ASP A 207 -5.01 6.85 -5.78
C ASP A 207 -3.51 7.00 -6.12
N GLY A 208 -3.19 7.07 -7.42
CA GLY A 208 -1.82 7.16 -7.90
C GLY A 208 -1.09 5.81 -8.02
N TRP A 209 -0.34 5.41 -6.98
CA TRP A 209 0.52 4.20 -6.98
C TRP A 209 0.04 3.13 -5.99
N SER A 210 -0.82 3.50 -5.05
CA SER A 210 -1.24 2.71 -3.90
C SER A 210 -2.60 3.22 -3.39
N GLY A 211 -3.11 2.59 -2.34
CA GLY A 211 -4.25 3.07 -1.58
C GLY A 211 -4.37 2.31 -0.27
N VAL A 212 -4.74 3.03 0.79
CA VAL A 212 -4.92 2.45 2.13
C VAL A 212 -6.32 2.76 2.69
N ASP A 213 -6.95 1.75 3.31
CA ASP A 213 -8.16 1.91 4.13
C ASP A 213 -7.87 1.37 5.53
N VAL A 214 -7.86 2.25 6.52
CA VAL A 214 -7.55 1.93 7.92
C VAL A 214 -8.84 1.94 8.73
N LYS A 215 -9.16 0.78 9.31
CA LYS A 215 -10.39 0.57 10.09
C LYS A 215 -10.10 0.71 11.56
N TRP A 216 -10.84 1.60 12.20
CA TRP A 216 -10.74 1.84 13.64
C TRP A 216 -12.13 1.86 14.29
N THR A 217 -12.15 1.63 15.60
CA THR A 217 -13.35 1.72 16.45
C THR A 217 -13.06 2.62 17.65
N GLN A 218 -14.07 3.32 18.16
CA GLN A 218 -13.92 4.11 19.39
C GLN A 218 -14.17 3.22 20.61
N THR A 219 -13.19 3.14 21.50
CA THR A 219 -13.35 2.52 22.83
C THR A 219 -13.39 3.58 23.93
N ALA A 220 -13.72 3.17 25.16
CA ALA A 220 -13.56 4.03 26.33
C ALA A 220 -12.12 4.56 26.50
N ASN A 221 -11.13 3.77 26.11
CA ASN A 221 -9.70 4.08 26.23
C ASN A 221 -9.13 4.86 25.02
N GLY A 222 -9.91 5.04 23.96
CA GLY A 222 -9.54 5.79 22.75
C GLY A 222 -9.85 5.03 21.45
N PRO A 223 -9.55 5.64 20.29
CA PRO A 223 -9.68 4.98 19.00
C PRO A 223 -8.64 3.86 18.84
N VAL A 224 -9.08 2.68 18.42
CA VAL A 224 -8.25 1.48 18.21
C VAL A 224 -8.33 1.05 16.76
N ILE A 225 -7.19 0.87 16.09
CA ILE A 225 -7.13 0.31 14.74
C ILE A 225 -7.36 -1.20 14.85
N VAL A 226 -8.38 -1.69 14.15
CA VAL A 226 -8.89 -3.08 14.17
C VAL A 226 -8.73 -3.79 12.82
N GLY A 227 -8.27 -3.09 11.79
CA GLY A 227 -7.90 -3.70 10.52
C GLY A 227 -7.41 -2.69 9.49
N GLY A 228 -6.94 -3.21 8.35
CA GLY A 228 -6.43 -2.40 7.25
C GLY A 228 -6.48 -3.11 5.89
N THR A 229 -6.50 -2.31 4.84
CA THR A 229 -6.26 -2.73 3.46
C THR A 229 -5.12 -1.89 2.92
N ILE A 230 -4.08 -2.53 2.39
CA ILE A 230 -3.07 -1.90 1.54
C ILE A 230 -3.27 -2.49 0.15
N VAL A 231 -3.58 -1.65 -0.83
CA VAL A 231 -3.56 -2.02 -2.25
C VAL A 231 -2.45 -1.27 -2.96
N LEU A 232 -1.80 -1.94 -3.90
CA LEU A 232 -0.71 -1.39 -4.69
C LEU A 232 -1.05 -1.53 -6.18
N ASP A 233 -0.78 -0.49 -6.98
CA ASP A 233 -1.04 -0.56 -8.41
C ASP A 233 -0.02 -1.52 -9.07
N ALA A 234 -0.51 -2.65 -9.56
CA ALA A 234 0.32 -3.71 -10.12
C ALA A 234 1.14 -3.25 -11.34
N ALA A 235 0.61 -2.34 -12.16
CA ALA A 235 1.34 -1.80 -13.30
C ALA A 235 2.44 -0.82 -12.85
N LYS A 236 2.17 -0.01 -11.80
CA LYS A 236 3.19 0.88 -11.21
C LYS A 236 4.30 0.12 -10.52
N LEU A 237 4.01 -0.93 -9.74
CA LEU A 237 5.04 -1.74 -9.08
C LEU A 237 6.00 -2.43 -10.06
N ASN A 238 5.54 -2.75 -11.27
CA ASN A 238 6.39 -3.30 -12.32
C ASN A 238 7.39 -2.27 -12.89
N ALA A 239 7.12 -0.97 -12.73
CA ALA A 239 8.06 0.11 -13.04
C ALA A 239 8.96 0.52 -11.85
N MET A 240 8.72 -0.01 -10.65
CA MET A 240 9.54 0.21 -9.45
C MET A 240 10.65 -0.84 -9.32
N ALA A 241 11.78 -0.44 -8.73
CA ALA A 241 12.79 -1.40 -8.32
C ALA A 241 12.27 -2.28 -7.16
N PRO A 242 12.44 -3.63 -7.20
CA PRO A 242 12.09 -4.51 -6.10
C PRO A 242 12.98 -4.25 -4.87
N GLY A 243 12.49 -4.62 -3.70
CA GLY A 243 13.22 -4.47 -2.43
C GLY A 243 13.38 -3.02 -1.96
N PHE A 244 14.45 -2.78 -1.21
CA PHE A 244 14.72 -1.58 -0.43
C PHE A 244 15.96 -0.86 -0.96
N VAL A 245 15.98 -0.61 -2.26
CA VAL A 245 17.08 0.13 -2.91
C VAL A 245 16.79 1.64 -2.95
N SER A 246 17.84 2.43 -3.16
CA SER A 246 17.73 3.85 -3.52
C SER A 246 16.93 4.06 -4.80
N GLY A 247 16.36 5.26 -4.95
CA GLY A 247 15.44 5.64 -6.01
C GLY A 247 13.99 5.39 -5.60
N VAL A 248 13.12 5.17 -6.58
CA VAL A 248 11.74 4.72 -6.34
C VAL A 248 11.73 3.19 -6.24
N SER A 249 11.55 2.67 -5.03
CA SER A 249 11.52 1.24 -4.74
C SER A 249 10.23 0.79 -4.06
N ARG A 250 9.86 -0.48 -4.26
CA ARG A 250 8.63 -1.06 -3.69
C ARG A 250 8.67 -1.07 -2.17
N GLY A 251 9.84 -1.30 -1.57
CA GLY A 251 10.05 -1.24 -0.13
C GLY A 251 9.76 0.14 0.46
N ALA A 252 10.11 1.22 -0.25
CA ALA A 252 9.79 2.58 0.19
C ALA A 252 8.27 2.81 0.26
N LEU A 253 7.54 2.42 -0.79
CA LEU A 253 6.08 2.53 -0.85
C LEU A 253 5.41 1.66 0.21
N LEU A 254 5.82 0.40 0.37
CA LEU A 254 5.29 -0.51 1.38
C LEU A 254 5.49 0.03 2.81
N MET A 255 6.65 0.65 3.11
CA MET A 255 6.89 1.27 4.40
C MET A 255 6.01 2.51 4.64
N HIS A 256 5.70 3.29 3.61
CA HIS A 256 4.78 4.42 3.67
C HIS A 256 3.35 3.94 4.04
N GLU A 257 2.80 2.99 3.28
CA GLU A 257 1.46 2.45 3.54
C GLU A 257 1.34 1.77 4.92
N LEU A 258 2.39 1.06 5.35
CA LEU A 258 2.44 0.47 6.69
C LEU A 258 2.51 1.52 7.81
N GLY A 259 3.07 2.71 7.55
CA GLY A 259 3.02 3.82 8.49
C GLY A 259 1.61 4.37 8.68
N HIS A 260 0.80 4.42 7.61
CA HIS A 260 -0.64 4.71 7.72
C HIS A 260 -1.38 3.65 8.53
N VAL A 261 -1.14 2.36 8.27
CA VAL A 261 -1.74 1.26 9.05
C VAL A 261 -1.33 1.31 10.54
N ALA A 262 -0.14 1.82 10.86
CA ALA A 262 0.28 2.04 12.24
C ALA A 262 -0.39 3.26 12.91
N GLY A 263 -0.94 4.19 12.13
CA GLY A 263 -1.65 5.40 12.61
C GLY A 263 -1.00 6.74 12.25
N LEU A 264 0.03 6.78 11.39
CA LEU A 264 0.63 8.04 10.91
C LEU A 264 -0.11 8.63 9.71
N ALA A 265 -0.08 9.95 9.60
CA ALA A 265 -0.50 10.70 8.41
C ALA A 265 0.72 11.23 7.64
N ASP A 266 0.47 11.71 6.42
CA ASP A 266 1.50 12.28 5.53
C ASP A 266 2.36 13.35 6.23
N SER A 267 3.67 13.11 6.23
CA SER A 267 4.66 14.13 6.47
C SER A 267 4.71 15.14 5.32
N THR A 268 5.11 16.35 5.65
CA THR A 268 5.44 17.42 4.70
C THR A 268 6.94 17.54 4.43
N ARG A 269 7.77 16.69 5.06
CA ARG A 269 9.22 16.65 4.88
C ARG A 269 9.58 15.64 3.80
N ALA A 270 10.34 16.03 2.79
CA ALA A 270 10.66 15.18 1.64
C ALA A 270 11.67 14.06 1.92
N ASP A 271 12.31 14.07 3.10
CA ASP A 271 13.24 13.05 3.59
C ASP A 271 12.59 12.03 4.55
N ASP A 272 11.31 12.19 4.87
CA ASP A 272 10.54 11.21 5.63
C ASP A 272 9.97 10.14 4.69
N VAL A 273 9.93 8.87 5.13
CA VAL A 273 9.23 7.81 4.39
C VAL A 273 7.73 8.08 4.37
N MET A 274 7.19 8.76 5.39
CA MET A 274 5.81 9.23 5.39
C MET A 274 5.56 10.45 4.51
N TYR A 275 6.48 10.91 3.66
CA TYR A 275 6.19 11.99 2.72
C TYR A 275 5.09 11.58 1.74
N GLY A 276 3.98 12.34 1.68
CA GLY A 276 2.79 12.04 0.85
C GLY A 276 2.99 12.17 -0.67
N ARG A 277 4.20 11.92 -1.18
CA ARG A 277 4.55 11.85 -2.61
C ARG A 277 5.66 10.82 -2.81
N VAL A 278 5.52 9.98 -3.82
CA VAL A 278 6.61 9.13 -4.30
C VAL A 278 7.76 10.02 -4.79
N THR A 279 8.94 9.83 -4.20
CA THR A 279 10.17 10.59 -4.51
C THR A 279 11.34 9.64 -4.79
N GLU A 280 12.30 10.10 -5.58
CA GLU A 280 13.58 9.41 -5.74
C GLU A 280 14.49 9.71 -4.54
N SER A 281 14.67 8.72 -3.66
CA SER A 281 15.69 8.79 -2.62
C SER A 281 17.08 8.52 -3.20
N LYS A 282 18.14 9.16 -2.66
CA LYS A 282 19.53 8.78 -2.99
C LYS A 282 20.03 7.61 -2.14
N GLU A 283 19.31 7.25 -1.10
CA GLU A 283 19.67 6.24 -0.10
C GLU A 283 18.57 5.17 -0.01
N GLU A 284 18.88 4.01 0.57
CA GLU A 284 17.89 2.97 0.87
C GLU A 284 16.76 3.54 1.78
N PRO A 285 15.48 3.20 1.54
CA PRO A 285 14.37 3.64 2.37
C PRO A 285 14.48 3.15 3.83
N ILE A 286 14.68 4.11 4.73
CA ILE A 286 14.73 3.94 6.18
C ILE A 286 13.77 4.96 6.79
N TYR A 287 12.86 4.54 7.67
CA TYR A 287 12.01 5.45 8.44
C TYR A 287 12.87 6.52 9.11
N SER A 288 12.58 7.80 8.87
CA SER A 288 13.38 8.92 9.37
C SER A 288 13.32 9.00 10.90
N THR A 289 14.12 9.89 11.51
CA THR A 289 14.01 10.16 12.95
C THR A 289 12.60 10.64 13.34
N VAL A 290 11.90 11.32 12.43
CA VAL A 290 10.51 11.79 12.60
C VAL A 290 9.55 10.60 12.54
N ASP A 291 9.63 9.79 11.49
CA ASP A 291 8.78 8.60 11.32
C ASP A 291 8.91 7.66 12.53
N ARG A 292 10.16 7.35 12.93
CA ARG A 292 10.44 6.45 14.07
C ARG A 292 9.92 7.01 15.39
N ALA A 293 9.95 8.33 15.60
CA ALA A 293 9.36 8.95 16.79
C ALA A 293 7.84 8.71 16.85
N GLY A 294 7.15 8.89 15.71
CA GLY A 294 5.71 8.63 15.57
C GLY A 294 5.34 7.16 15.74
N LEU A 295 6.02 6.26 15.03
CA LEU A 295 5.80 4.81 15.13
C LEU A 295 6.04 4.29 16.55
N LYS A 296 7.07 4.79 17.24
CA LYS A 296 7.34 4.45 18.65
C LYS A 296 6.25 4.97 19.60
N ALA A 297 5.71 6.17 19.34
CA ALA A 297 4.64 6.79 20.14
C ALA A 297 3.27 6.11 19.94
N LEU A 298 3.03 5.48 18.78
CA LEU A 298 1.82 4.70 18.51
C LEU A 298 1.94 3.24 19.01
N GLY A 299 3.16 2.70 18.98
CA GLY A 299 3.44 1.31 19.28
C GLY A 299 3.60 0.96 20.77
N LYS A 300 4.43 -0.05 21.04
CA LYS A 300 4.58 -0.72 22.34
C LYS A 300 4.93 0.22 23.50
N SER A 301 5.62 1.33 23.24
CA SER A 301 5.98 2.28 24.31
C SER A 301 4.82 3.13 24.83
N ALA A 302 3.67 3.13 24.15
CA ALA A 302 2.41 3.72 24.64
C ALA A 302 1.49 2.70 25.37
N GLY A 303 1.98 1.48 25.63
CA GLY A 303 1.24 0.45 26.36
C GLY A 303 0.10 -0.20 25.57
N CYS A 304 -0.49 -1.24 26.15
CA CYS A 304 -1.58 -2.01 25.56
C CYS A 304 -2.86 -1.18 25.40
N LEU A 305 -3.69 -1.56 24.45
CA LEU A 305 -5.08 -1.13 24.37
C LEU A 305 -5.99 -2.26 24.90
N ALA A 306 -7.06 -1.91 25.58
CA ALA A 306 -8.15 -2.87 25.82
C ALA A 306 -8.90 -3.10 24.51
N GLY A 307 -9.25 -4.36 24.24
CA GLY A 307 -10.20 -4.73 23.17
C GLY A 307 -11.64 -4.46 23.58
#